data_AF-A0A535A0G4-F1
#
_entry.id   AF-A0A535A0G4-F1
#
_cell.length_a   1.000
_cell.length_b   1.000
_cell.length_c   1.000
_cell.angle_alpha   90.00
_cell.angle_beta   90.00
_cell.angle_gamma   90.00
#
_symmetry.space_group_name_H-M   'P 1'
#
loop_
_entity.id
_entity.type
_entity.pdbx_description
1 polymer ?
#
loop_
_entity_poly.entity_id
_entity_poly.type
_entity_poly.pdbx_seq_one_letter_code
_entity_poly.pdbx_strand_id
1 'polypeptide(L)'
;MKGLPKERPQPLPPDEGSPPQWWNEFEAAARRSLETRLRYSFIRTYKPVLDDATYRAFDSMESYRRWCEQSLPDWLGYGRV
;
A
#
# COMPACT_ATOMS: atom_id res chain seq x y z
N MET A 1 -16.69 -12.99 -21.36
CA MET A 1 -15.77 -12.69 -20.25
C MET A 1 -14.95 -13.95 -19.97
N LYS A 2 -13.65 -13.97 -20.29
CA LYS A 2 -12.77 -15.11 -19.97
C LYS A 2 -12.67 -15.23 -18.44
N GLY A 3 -12.86 -16.44 -17.92
CA GLY A 3 -12.80 -16.72 -16.49
C GLY A 3 -11.43 -16.33 -15.91
N LEU A 4 -11.45 -15.56 -14.83
CA LEU A 4 -10.25 -15.30 -14.02
C LEU A 4 -9.66 -16.66 -13.56
N PRO A 5 -8.32 -16.81 -13.52
CA PRO A 5 -7.70 -18.02 -13.02
C PRO A 5 -8.19 -18.31 -11.59
N LYS A 6 -8.64 -19.54 -11.34
CA LYS A 6 -9.12 -20.00 -10.03
C LYS A 6 -7.99 -20.22 -9.02
N GLU A 7 -6.75 -20.22 -9.51
CA GLU A 7 -5.57 -20.46 -8.70
C GLU A 7 -5.12 -19.17 -8.04
N ARG A 8 -4.74 -19.27 -6.76
CA ARG A 8 -4.09 -18.18 -6.05
C ARG A 8 -2.76 -17.89 -6.76
N PRO A 9 -2.50 -16.64 -7.19
CA PRO A 9 -1.20 -16.29 -7.74
C PRO A 9 -0.10 -16.64 -6.73
N GLN A 10 1.00 -17.20 -7.22
CA GLN A 10 2.15 -17.49 -6.36
C GLN A 10 2.68 -16.16 -5.80
N PRO A 11 3.05 -16.09 -4.51
CA PRO A 11 3.67 -14.89 -3.96
C PRO A 11 4.93 -14.58 -4.76
N LEU A 12 5.17 -13.29 -5.02
CA LEU A 12 6.42 -12.85 -5.61
C LEU A 12 7.58 -13.29 -4.70
N PRO A 13 8.71 -13.73 -5.28
CA PRO A 13 9.89 -14.02 -4.47
C PRO A 13 10.33 -12.76 -3.71
N PRO A 14 11.03 -12.89 -2.57
CA PRO A 14 11.59 -11.73 -1.88
C PRO A 14 12.55 -10.98 -2.80
N ASP A 15 12.55 -9.64 -2.72
CA ASP A 15 13.45 -8.80 -3.51
C ASP A 15 14.93 -9.10 -3.20
N GLU A 16 15.78 -9.04 -4.24
CA GLU A 16 17.22 -9.21 -4.11
C GLU A 16 17.78 -8.20 -3.09
N GLY A 17 18.30 -8.70 -1.96
CA GLY A 17 18.86 -7.88 -0.88
C GLY A 17 17.96 -7.68 0.34
N SER A 18 16.71 -8.16 0.32
CA SER A 18 15.84 -8.13 1.50
C SER A 18 16.33 -9.09 2.61
N PRO A 19 16.38 -8.65 3.88
CA PRO A 19 16.67 -9.54 5.00
C PRO A 19 15.72 -10.75 5.04
N PRO A 20 16.23 -12.00 5.11
CA PRO A 20 15.39 -13.21 5.13
C PRO A 20 14.33 -13.21 6.24
N GLN A 21 14.62 -12.52 7.34
CA GLN A 21 13.73 -12.39 8.48
C GLN A 21 12.42 -11.67 8.14
N TRP A 22 12.46 -10.64 7.28
CA TRP A 22 11.24 -9.94 6.82
C TRP A 22 10.32 -10.86 6.04
N TRP A 23 10.89 -11.73 5.20
CA TRP A 23 10.11 -12.71 4.46
C TRP A 23 9.45 -13.74 5.40
N ASN A 24 10.18 -14.21 6.39
CA ASN A 24 9.65 -15.13 7.41
C ASN A 24 8.50 -14.50 8.22
N GLU A 25 8.63 -13.22 8.58
CA GLU A 25 7.58 -12.47 9.28
C GLU A 25 6.34 -12.26 8.40
N PHE A 26 6.53 -11.92 7.12
CA PHE A 26 5.44 -11.81 6.14
C PHE A 26 4.67 -13.12 6.00
N GLU A 27 5.38 -14.23 5.80
CA GLU A 27 4.79 -15.58 5.72
C GLU A 27 4.05 -15.98 7.01
N ALA A 28 4.62 -15.65 8.18
CA ALA A 28 3.95 -15.88 9.45
C ALA A 28 2.67 -15.06 9.61
N ALA A 29 2.66 -13.80 9.17
CA ALA A 29 1.48 -12.94 9.18
C ALA A 29 0.41 -13.42 8.19
N ALA A 30 0.81 -13.90 7.01
CA ALA A 30 -0.10 -14.44 5.99
C ALA A 30 -0.86 -15.69 6.47
N ARG A 31 -0.25 -16.50 7.35
CA ARG A 31 -0.88 -17.69 7.95
C ARG A 31 -1.91 -17.39 9.06
N ARG A 32 -2.04 -16.14 9.51
CA ARG A 32 -3.00 -15.77 10.58
C ARG A 32 -4.45 -16.02 10.14
N SER A 33 -5.29 -16.46 11.09
CA SER A 33 -6.73 -16.64 10.84
C SER A 33 -7.38 -15.35 10.35
N LEU A 34 -8.47 -15.46 9.58
CA LEU A 34 -9.19 -14.28 9.10
C LEU A 34 -9.67 -13.41 10.27
N GLU A 35 -10.18 -14.03 11.34
CA GLU A 35 -10.57 -13.32 12.56
C GLU A 35 -9.42 -12.50 13.14
N THR A 36 -8.23 -13.11 13.27
CA THR A 36 -7.03 -12.42 13.79
C THR A 36 -6.65 -11.25 12.89
N ARG A 37 -6.69 -11.45 11.56
CA ARG A 37 -6.40 -10.40 10.60
C ARG A 37 -7.38 -9.24 10.77
N LEU A 38 -8.69 -9.49 10.81
CA LEU A 38 -9.69 -8.43 10.97
C LEU A 38 -9.58 -7.70 12.31
N ARG A 39 -9.28 -8.43 13.39
CA ARG A 39 -9.11 -7.86 14.73
C ARG A 39 -7.96 -6.84 14.81
N TYR A 40 -6.90 -7.04 14.03
CA TYR A 40 -5.68 -6.22 14.09
C TYR A 40 -5.35 -5.46 12.79
N SER A 41 -6.15 -5.57 11.73
CA SER A 41 -5.86 -4.92 10.44
C SER A 41 -6.20 -3.44 10.42
N PHE A 42 -7.12 -3.00 11.28
CA PHE A 42 -7.59 -1.62 11.27
C PHE A 42 -6.78 -0.78 12.26
N ILE A 43 -5.83 -0.03 11.71
CA ILE A 43 -5.12 1.02 12.42
C ILE A 43 -5.54 2.37 11.87
N ARG A 44 -5.80 3.33 12.75
CA ARG A 44 -5.96 4.73 12.35
C ARG A 44 -4.56 5.32 12.22
N THR A 45 -4.08 5.45 10.99
CA THR A 45 -2.85 6.15 10.69
C THR A 45 -3.20 7.51 10.12
N TYR A 46 -2.75 8.58 10.76
CA TYR A 46 -2.80 9.92 10.19
C TYR A 46 -1.89 9.98 8.96
N LYS A 47 -2.45 10.37 7.82
CA LYS A 47 -1.72 10.61 6.57
C LYS A 47 -1.48 12.12 6.46
N PRO A 48 -0.25 12.61 6.72
CA PRO A 48 0.06 14.03 6.68
C PRO A 48 -0.38 14.67 5.37
N VAL A 49 -0.90 15.89 5.43
CA VAL A 49 -1.42 16.65 4.29
C VAL A 49 -2.71 16.07 3.67
N LEU A 50 -2.83 14.75 3.52
CA LEU A 50 -4.06 14.13 3.00
C LEU A 50 -5.23 14.25 3.98
N ASP A 51 -5.00 14.01 5.26
CA ASP A 51 -6.06 14.06 6.28
C ASP A 51 -6.36 15.48 6.79
N ASP A 52 -5.58 16.48 6.36
CA ASP A 52 -5.71 17.88 6.81
C ASP A 52 -6.83 18.67 6.10
N ALA A 53 -7.46 18.07 5.08
CA ALA A 53 -8.61 18.64 4.41
C ALA A 53 -9.59 17.54 4.01
N THR A 54 -10.89 17.86 4.04
CA THR A 54 -11.95 16.92 3.65
C THR A 54 -11.86 16.49 2.19
N TYR A 55 -11.44 17.39 1.30
CA TYR A 55 -11.21 17.10 -0.11
C TYR A 55 -10.24 18.10 -0.74
N ARG A 56 -9.66 17.71 -1.88
CA ARG A 56 -8.89 18.56 -2.79
C ARG A 56 -9.27 18.20 -4.22
N ALA A 57 -9.35 19.19 -5.09
CA ALA A 57 -9.63 19.02 -6.50
C ALA A 57 -8.58 19.75 -7.33
N PHE A 58 -8.31 19.24 -8.52
CA PHE A 58 -7.29 19.77 -9.43
C PHE A 58 -7.89 19.88 -10.83
N ASP A 59 -7.55 20.94 -11.55
CA ASP A 59 -8.04 21.17 -12.92
C ASP A 59 -7.39 20.24 -13.96
N SER A 60 -6.27 19.60 -13.59
CA SER A 60 -5.58 18.63 -14.44
C SER A 60 -4.82 17.57 -13.63
N MET A 61 -4.50 16.46 -14.31
CA MET A 61 -3.64 15.42 -13.75
C MET A 61 -2.20 15.89 -13.53
N GLU A 62 -1.71 16.84 -14.33
CA GLU A 62 -0.36 17.38 -14.15
C GLU A 62 -0.28 18.25 -12.89
N SER A 63 -1.29 19.09 -12.62
CA SER A 63 -1.39 19.86 -11.36
C SER A 63 -1.48 18.95 -10.15
N TYR A 64 -2.23 17.85 -10.24
CA TYR A 64 -2.29 16.84 -9.19
C TYR A 64 -0.91 16.21 -8.92
N ARG A 65 -0.21 15.76 -9.95
CA ARG A 65 1.12 15.12 -9.79
C ARG A 65 2.16 16.07 -9.20
N ARG A 66 2.23 17.30 -9.70
CA ARG A 66 3.15 18.32 -9.14
C ARG A 66 2.86 18.60 -7.67
N TRP A 67 1.58 18.66 -7.30
CA TRP A 67 1.19 18.85 -5.91
C TRP A 67 1.60 17.66 -5.04
N CYS A 68 1.41 16.41 -5.51
CA CYS A 68 1.85 15.21 -4.81
C CYS A 68 3.36 15.23 -4.54
N GLU A 69 4.17 15.57 -5.53
CA GLU A 69 5.65 15.65 -5.41
C GLU A 69 6.12 16.72 -4.41
N GLN A 70 5.39 17.83 -4.29
CA GLN A 70 5.80 18.96 -3.43
C GLN A 70 5.25 18.87 -2.01
N SER A 71 4.09 18.23 -1.84
CA SER A 71 3.30 18.34 -0.60
C SER A 71 3.21 17.04 0.18
N LEU A 72 3.39 15.88 -0.47
CA LEU A 72 3.22 14.59 0.19
C LEU A 72 4.58 13.99 0.58
N PRO A 73 4.69 13.37 1.76
CA PRO A 73 5.85 12.57 2.11
C PRO A 73 6.09 11.40 1.13
N ASP A 74 7.36 11.12 0.82
CA ASP A 74 7.76 10.08 -0.12
C ASP A 74 7.20 8.68 0.23
N TRP A 75 7.13 8.36 1.53
CA TRP A 75 6.66 7.06 2.02
C TRP A 75 5.19 6.77 1.68
N LEU A 76 4.39 7.78 1.30
CA LEU A 76 3.01 7.57 0.83
C LEU A 76 2.95 7.04 -0.61
N GLY A 77 4.03 7.11 -1.39
CA GLY A 77 4.11 6.50 -2.72
C GLY A 77 3.34 7.21 -3.83
N TYR A 78 2.99 8.49 -3.65
CA TYR A 78 2.33 9.31 -4.69
C TYR A 78 3.30 10.08 -5.60
N GLY A 79 4.61 10.05 -5.29
CA GLY A 79 5.65 10.62 -6.14
C GLY A 79 5.84 9.83 -7.44
N ARG A 80 6.49 10.42 -8.44
CA ARG A 80 6.88 9.68 -9.65
C ARG A 80 8.02 8.71 -9.32
N VAL A 81 7.93 7.50 -9.85
CA VAL A 81 8.97 6.46 -9.85
C VAL A 81 9.63 6.43 -11.22
#